data_AF-A0A1V4RIY0-F1
#
_entry.id   AF-A0A1V4RIY0-F1
#
_cell.length_a   1.000
_cell.length_b   1.000
_cell.length_c   1.000
_cell.angle_alpha   90.00
_cell.angle_beta   90.00
_cell.angle_gamma   90.00
#
_symmetry.space_group_name_H-M   'P 1'
#
loop_
_entity.id
_entity.type
_entity.pdbx_description
1 polymer ?
#
loop_
_entity_poly.entity_id
_entity_poly.type
_entity_poly.pdbx_seq_one_letter_code
_entity_poly.pdbx_strand_id
1 'polypeptide(L)'
;MTREELARETAGRTGLTIREVQSVLVTFLDVIRETLCRGESVFLRGFGSFGTRKGSARRVRDPRNDGIMVIPARFRPVFRPYPLLRDAVQNSLAPRTRVAFFCVGYPDAKSVSITGSFNSWDDTGSPMQKLPDGSWFAELVMSSGQTISYSFLVDGVRRQDPAYPSGTTGVSKRQV
;
A
#
# COMPACT_ATOMS: atom_id res chain seq x y z
N MET A 1 17.51 -8.30 -9.42
CA MET A 1 16.68 -8.39 -10.63
C MET A 1 17.19 -7.44 -11.70
N THR A 2 18.05 -7.95 -12.58
CA THR A 2 18.50 -7.30 -13.83
C THR A 2 17.47 -7.53 -14.96
N ARG A 3 17.67 -6.92 -16.14
CA ARG A 3 16.81 -7.16 -17.32
C ARG A 3 16.83 -8.62 -17.78
N GLU A 4 17.99 -9.26 -17.69
CA GLU A 4 18.16 -10.67 -18.06
C GLU A 4 17.45 -11.60 -17.07
N GLU A 5 17.58 -11.32 -15.77
CA GLU A 5 16.87 -12.04 -14.71
C GLU A 5 15.34 -11.87 -14.87
N LEU A 6 14.88 -10.64 -15.15
CA LEU A 6 13.47 -10.35 -15.40
C LEU A 6 12.92 -11.12 -16.62
N ALA A 7 13.70 -11.17 -17.71
CA ALA A 7 13.30 -11.90 -18.92
C ALA A 7 13.21 -13.41 -18.66
N ARG A 8 14.16 -13.98 -17.91
CA ARG A 8 14.15 -15.40 -17.53
C ARG A 8 12.95 -15.75 -16.65
N GLU A 9 12.67 -14.94 -15.63
CA GLU A 9 11.52 -15.14 -14.74
C GLU A 9 10.20 -15.04 -15.51
N THR A 10 10.09 -14.06 -16.42
CA THR A 10 8.88 -13.86 -17.23
C THR A 10 8.69 -15.01 -18.24
N ALA A 11 9.76 -15.47 -18.88
CA ALA A 11 9.74 -16.65 -19.76
C ALA A 11 9.24 -17.90 -19.02
N GLY A 12 9.73 -18.14 -17.80
CA GLY A 12 9.30 -19.27 -16.96
C GLY A 12 7.80 -19.27 -16.63
N ARG A 13 7.17 -18.10 -16.54
CA ARG A 13 5.73 -17.95 -16.24
C ARG A 13 4.83 -17.94 -17.47
N THR A 14 5.37 -17.61 -18.64
CA THR A 14 4.58 -17.41 -19.87
C THR A 14 4.75 -18.55 -20.88
N GLY A 15 5.79 -19.37 -20.74
CA GLY A 15 6.14 -20.41 -21.70
C GLY A 15 6.83 -19.86 -22.96
N LEU A 16 7.04 -18.55 -23.07
CA LEU A 16 7.81 -17.93 -24.14
C LEU A 16 9.30 -18.21 -23.97
N THR A 17 10.04 -18.16 -25.06
CA THR A 17 11.50 -18.23 -24.98
C THR A 17 12.06 -16.96 -24.36
N ILE A 18 13.22 -17.07 -23.70
CA ILE A 18 13.92 -15.92 -23.11
C ILE A 18 14.19 -14.83 -24.17
N ARG A 19 14.54 -15.24 -25.39
CA ARG A 19 14.81 -14.32 -26.51
C ARG A 19 13.58 -13.53 -26.92
N GLU A 20 12.41 -14.17 -27.01
CA GLU A 20 11.16 -13.49 -27.32
C GLU A 20 10.80 -12.48 -26.23
N VAL A 21 10.89 -12.88 -24.96
CA VAL A 21 10.61 -11.99 -23.83
C VAL A 21 11.58 -10.80 -23.81
N GLN A 22 12.87 -11.02 -24.08
CA GLN A 22 13.85 -9.93 -24.20
C GLN A 22 13.45 -8.93 -25.28
N SER A 23 13.04 -9.43 -26.46
CA SER A 23 12.56 -8.57 -27.55
C SER A 23 11.33 -7.78 -27.12
N VAL A 24 10.35 -8.44 -26.50
CA VAL A 24 9.12 -7.80 -26.00
C VAL A 24 9.43 -6.70 -24.99
N LEU A 25 10.33 -6.94 -24.03
CA LEU A 25 10.70 -5.94 -23.02
C LEU A 25 11.36 -4.70 -23.65
N VAL A 26 12.23 -4.89 -24.65
CA VAL A 26 12.86 -3.77 -25.37
C VAL A 26 11.81 -2.97 -26.12
N THR A 27 11.00 -3.63 -26.96
CA THR A 27 9.93 -2.97 -27.72
C THR A 27 8.92 -2.27 -26.82
N PHE A 28 8.54 -2.88 -25.69
CA PHE A 28 7.64 -2.29 -24.71
C PHE A 28 8.18 -0.96 -24.14
N LEU A 29 9.47 -0.91 -23.78
CA LEU A 29 10.10 0.30 -23.27
C LEU A 29 10.23 1.39 -24.34
N ASP A 30 10.48 1.01 -25.59
CA ASP A 30 10.55 1.95 -26.71
C ASP A 30 9.18 2.56 -27.04
N VAL A 31 8.11 1.76 -27.04
CA VAL A 31 6.73 2.25 -27.19
C VAL A 31 6.36 3.26 -26.10
N ILE A 32 6.74 3.00 -24.84
CA ILE A 32 6.55 3.98 -23.75
C ILE A 32 7.33 5.25 -24.04
N ARG A 33 8.61 5.15 -24.44
CA ARG A 33 9.45 6.31 -24.74
C ARG A 33 8.84 7.19 -25.82
N GLU A 34 8.45 6.59 -26.95
CA GLU A 34 7.86 7.31 -28.08
C GLU A 34 6.55 8.00 -27.70
N THR A 35 5.69 7.32 -26.93
CA THR A 35 4.44 7.88 -26.43
C THR A 35 4.67 9.11 -25.55
N LEU A 36 5.66 9.04 -24.64
CA LEU A 36 6.01 10.20 -23.82
C LEU A 36 6.62 11.36 -24.62
N CYS A 37 7.39 11.08 -25.68
CA CYS A 37 7.93 12.09 -26.58
C CYS A 37 6.83 12.86 -27.33
N ARG A 38 5.69 12.22 -27.59
CA ARG A 38 4.49 12.89 -28.13
C ARG A 38 3.71 13.71 -27.09
N GLY A 39 4.14 13.69 -25.82
CA GLY A 39 3.43 14.35 -24.72
C GLY A 39 2.23 13.56 -24.20
N GLU A 40 2.01 12.34 -24.70
CA GLU A 40 0.94 11.45 -24.27
C GLU A 40 1.32 10.73 -22.97
N SER A 41 0.35 10.03 -22.37
CA SER A 41 0.54 9.22 -21.17
C SER A 41 0.17 7.75 -21.42
N VAL A 42 0.91 6.84 -20.78
CA VAL A 42 0.64 5.40 -20.83
C VAL A 42 0.05 4.97 -19.50
N PHE A 43 -1.12 4.33 -19.52
CA PHE A 43 -1.80 3.84 -18.34
C PHE A 43 -1.74 2.31 -18.27
N LEU A 44 -1.07 1.78 -17.26
CA LEU A 44 -0.99 0.35 -16.97
C LEU A 44 -1.89 0.05 -15.78
N ARG A 45 -3.13 -0.37 -16.05
CA ARG A 45 -4.13 -0.66 -15.01
C ARG A 45 -3.56 -1.62 -13.96
N GLY A 46 -3.80 -1.31 -12.69
CA GLY A 46 -3.29 -2.09 -11.55
C GLY A 46 -1.83 -1.84 -11.19
N PHE A 47 -1.02 -1.26 -12.08
CA PHE A 47 0.42 -1.05 -11.86
C PHE A 47 0.76 0.43 -11.67
N GLY A 48 0.45 1.27 -12.66
CA GLY A 48 0.83 2.68 -12.64
C GLY A 48 0.60 3.40 -13.95
N SER A 49 1.08 4.64 -14.02
CA SER A 49 1.05 5.43 -15.25
C SER A 49 2.39 6.09 -15.52
N PHE A 50 2.80 6.10 -16.79
CA PHE A 50 3.89 6.92 -17.28
C PHE A 50 3.32 8.19 -17.90
N GLY A 51 3.90 9.34 -17.59
CA GLY A 51 3.53 10.59 -18.22
C GLY A 51 4.69 11.58 -18.20
N THR A 52 4.44 12.80 -18.65
CA THR A 52 5.41 13.89 -18.58
C THR A 52 4.97 14.94 -17.56
N ARG A 53 5.94 15.64 -16.97
CA ARG A 53 5.68 16.80 -16.10
C ARG A 53 6.56 17.96 -16.52
N LYS A 54 5.96 19.13 -16.76
CA LYS A 54 6.68 20.39 -17.00
C LYS A 54 7.17 20.96 -15.66
N GLY A 55 8.48 21.03 -15.48
CA GLY A 55 9.08 21.79 -14.38
C GLY A 55 9.24 23.26 -14.76
N SER A 56 8.90 24.16 -13.85
CA SER A 56 9.16 25.60 -14.01
C SER A 56 10.66 25.91 -13.92
N ALA A 57 11.07 27.02 -14.53
CA ALA A 57 12.40 27.56 -14.32
C ALA A 57 12.56 28.01 -12.87
N ARG A 58 13.74 27.79 -12.28
CA ARG A 58 14.01 28.16 -10.89
C ARG A 58 15.46 28.58 -10.69
N ARG A 59 15.68 29.52 -9.77
CA ARG A 59 16.99 29.95 -9.31
C ARG A 59 17.41 29.08 -8.13
N VAL A 60 18.62 28.53 -8.18
CA VAL A 60 19.21 27.72 -7.10
C VAL A 60 20.65 28.17 -6.85
N ARG A 61 21.13 28.00 -5.62
CA ARG A 61 22.55 28.21 -5.29
C ARG A 61 23.39 27.22 -6.08
N ASP A 62 24.47 27.69 -6.71
CA ASP A 62 25.40 26.82 -7.41
C ASP A 62 26.18 25.99 -6.36
N PRO A 63 26.24 24.66 -6.47
CA PRO A 63 27.03 23.85 -5.53
C PRO A 63 28.55 24.02 -5.72
N ARG A 64 29.01 24.65 -6.81
CA ARG A 64 30.44 24.83 -7.15
C ARG A 64 30.99 26.18 -6.74
N ASN A 65 30.14 27.19 -6.63
CA ASN A 65 30.48 28.55 -6.24
C ASN A 65 29.28 29.13 -5.49
N ASP A 66 29.47 30.06 -4.56
CA ASP A 66 28.36 30.67 -3.81
C ASP A 66 27.44 31.58 -4.63
N GLY A 67 27.52 31.53 -5.96
CA GLY A 67 26.66 32.24 -6.89
C GLY A 67 25.28 31.59 -7.08
N ILE A 68 24.48 32.23 -7.95
CA ILE A 68 23.13 31.78 -8.31
C ILE A 68 23.15 31.19 -9.72
N MET A 69 22.66 29.97 -9.87
CA MET A 69 22.44 29.30 -11.15
C MET A 69 20.95 29.24 -11.50
N VAL A 70 20.63 29.45 -12.78
CA VAL A 70 19.26 29.30 -13.31
C VAL A 70 19.10 27.89 -13.90
N ILE A 71 18.14 27.12 -13.38
CA ILE A 71 17.69 25.88 -14.01
C ILE A 71 16.51 26.21 -14.92
N PRO A 72 16.62 26.01 -16.25
CA PRO A 72 15.53 26.31 -17.17
C PRO A 72 14.35 25.35 -17.00
N ALA A 73 13.18 25.79 -17.47
CA ALA A 73 11.99 24.96 -17.54
C ALA A 73 12.25 23.76 -18.47
N ARG A 74 11.85 22.57 -18.04
CA ARG A 74 12.00 21.34 -18.85
C ARG A 74 10.96 20.30 -18.51
N PHE A 75 10.64 19.48 -19.50
CA PHE A 75 9.81 18.30 -19.32
C PHE A 75 10.64 17.16 -18.72
N ARG A 76 10.01 16.34 -17.89
CA ARG A 76 10.60 15.11 -17.34
C ARG A 76 9.59 13.97 -17.41
N PRO A 77 10.03 12.74 -17.72
CA PRO A 77 9.19 11.57 -17.54
C PRO A 77 8.92 11.37 -16.04
N VAL A 78 7.72 10.91 -15.72
CA VAL A 78 7.30 10.54 -14.37
C VAL A 78 6.55 9.23 -14.42
N PHE A 79 6.88 8.32 -13.50
CA PHE A 79 6.06 7.15 -13.21
C PHE A 79 5.26 7.40 -11.95
N ARG A 80 3.95 7.17 -11.99
CA ARG A 80 3.04 7.28 -10.85
C ARG A 80 2.47 5.90 -10.56
N PRO A 81 2.93 5.21 -9.49
CA PRO A 81 2.39 3.91 -9.12
C PRO A 81 0.94 4.06 -8.65
N TYR A 82 0.10 3.09 -9.00
CA TYR A 82 -1.28 3.05 -8.53
C TYR A 82 -1.33 2.67 -7.03
N PRO A 83 -2.41 3.03 -6.31
CA PRO A 83 -2.59 2.63 -4.92
C PRO A 83 -2.34 1.14 -4.71
N LEU A 84 -2.91 0.28 -5.57
CA LEU A 84 -2.75 -1.17 -5.50
C LEU A 84 -1.28 -1.62 -5.43
N LEU A 85 -0.40 -1.05 -6.28
CA LEU A 85 1.02 -1.37 -6.26
C LEU A 85 1.72 -0.83 -4.99
N ARG A 86 1.40 0.40 -4.59
CA ARG A 86 1.98 1.00 -3.37
C ARG A 86 1.60 0.19 -2.13
N ASP A 87 0.34 -0.18 -2.02
CA ASP A 87 -0.20 -0.92 -0.88
C ASP A 87 0.38 -2.34 -0.84
N ALA A 88 0.49 -3.02 -1.99
CA ALA A 88 1.14 -4.33 -2.07
C ALA A 88 2.62 -4.29 -1.63
N VAL A 89 3.37 -3.28 -2.08
CA VAL A 89 4.77 -3.10 -1.68
C VAL A 89 4.88 -2.77 -0.19
N GLN A 90 4.05 -1.85 0.31
CA GLN A 90 4.01 -1.50 1.72
C GLN A 90 3.70 -2.74 2.57
N ASN A 91 2.65 -3.49 2.25
CA ASN A 91 2.24 -4.67 3.00
C ASN A 91 3.31 -5.75 3.02
N SER A 92 4.08 -5.91 1.93
CA SER A 92 5.14 -6.90 1.80
C SER A 92 6.43 -6.54 2.51
N LEU A 93 6.79 -5.25 2.58
CA LEU A 93 8.09 -4.80 3.09
C LEU A 93 8.01 -4.16 4.49
N ALA A 94 6.83 -3.74 4.92
CA ALA A 94 6.65 -3.14 6.23
C ALA A 94 7.01 -4.13 7.34
N PRO A 95 7.72 -3.67 8.38
CA PRO A 95 7.93 -4.47 9.58
C PRO A 95 6.60 -4.97 10.14
N ARG A 96 6.59 -6.23 10.57
CA ARG A 96 5.45 -6.77 11.32
C ARG A 96 5.53 -6.28 12.75
N THR A 97 4.48 -5.63 13.22
CA THR A 97 4.34 -5.12 14.58
C THR A 97 3.18 -5.81 15.29
N ARG A 98 3.29 -5.93 16.61
CA ARG A 98 2.22 -6.41 17.49
C ARG A 98 1.30 -5.23 17.81
N VAL A 99 0.02 -5.38 17.52
CA VAL A 99 -1.00 -4.36 17.76
C VAL A 99 -1.95 -4.87 18.80
N ALA A 100 -1.95 -4.21 19.96
CA ALA A 100 -2.88 -4.47 21.04
C ALA A 100 -4.24 -3.79 20.78
N PHE A 101 -5.31 -4.54 21.02
CA PHE A 101 -6.69 -4.08 20.98
C PHE A 101 -7.34 -4.33 22.34
N PHE A 102 -8.05 -3.32 22.83
CA PHE A 102 -8.78 -3.39 24.09
C PHE A 102 -10.24 -3.08 23.83
N CYS A 103 -11.13 -3.98 24.23
CA CYS A 103 -12.57 -3.75 24.24
C CYS A 103 -13.01 -3.57 25.70
N VAL A 104 -13.46 -2.36 26.02
CA VAL A 104 -13.86 -1.95 27.37
C VAL A 104 -15.37 -1.69 27.42
N GLY A 105 -15.98 -1.80 28.60
CA GLY A 105 -17.41 -1.55 28.81
C GLY A 105 -18.33 -2.75 28.63
N TYR A 106 -17.77 -3.96 28.48
CA TYR A 106 -18.55 -5.20 28.33
C TYR A 106 -18.07 -6.30 29.31
N PRO A 107 -18.10 -6.05 30.64
CA PRO A 107 -17.61 -6.99 31.64
C PRO A 107 -18.46 -8.27 31.74
N ASP A 108 -19.74 -8.21 31.38
CA ASP A 108 -20.65 -9.36 31.43
C ASP A 108 -20.76 -10.13 30.11
N ALA A 109 -20.03 -9.70 29.07
CA ALA A 109 -20.01 -10.41 27.80
C ALA A 109 -19.53 -11.85 27.99
N LYS A 110 -20.09 -12.76 27.19
CA LYS A 110 -19.70 -14.17 27.16
C LYS A 110 -18.53 -14.39 26.21
N SER A 111 -18.51 -13.63 25.12
CA SER A 111 -17.49 -13.70 24.09
C SER A 111 -17.25 -12.35 23.46
N VAL A 112 -15.98 -12.03 23.23
CA VAL A 112 -15.59 -10.88 22.40
C VAL A 112 -14.55 -11.33 21.39
N SER A 113 -14.74 -10.94 20.14
CA SER A 113 -13.78 -11.16 19.05
C SER A 113 -13.50 -9.85 18.33
N ILE A 114 -12.33 -9.72 17.71
CA ILE A 114 -12.03 -8.63 16.78
C ILE A 114 -12.15 -9.13 15.34
N THR A 115 -12.85 -8.39 14.49
CA THR A 115 -13.06 -8.74 13.07
C THR A 115 -12.71 -7.52 12.22
N GLY A 116 -12.12 -7.70 11.04
CA GLY A 116 -11.72 -6.55 10.23
C GLY A 116 -11.05 -6.87 8.90
N SER A 117 -10.51 -5.83 8.26
CA SER A 117 -9.85 -5.92 6.95
C SER A 117 -8.62 -6.83 6.95
N PHE A 118 -8.02 -7.08 8.11
CA PHE A 118 -6.83 -7.94 8.26
C PHE A 118 -7.17 -9.44 8.31
N ASN A 119 -8.42 -9.82 8.59
CA ASN A 119 -8.87 -11.22 8.62
C ASN A 119 -10.10 -11.45 7.73
N SER A 120 -10.29 -10.61 6.71
CA SER A 120 -11.44 -10.69 5.78
C SER A 120 -12.81 -10.66 6.46
N TRP A 121 -12.92 -9.94 7.58
CA TRP A 121 -14.13 -9.90 8.40
C TRP A 121 -14.60 -11.27 8.91
N ASP A 122 -13.66 -12.19 9.13
CA ASP A 122 -13.95 -13.47 9.78
C ASP A 122 -14.25 -13.24 11.27
N ASP A 123 -15.50 -13.49 11.63
CA ASP A 123 -16.04 -13.30 12.97
C ASP A 123 -15.53 -14.35 13.99
N THR A 124 -14.86 -15.40 13.51
CA THR A 124 -14.30 -16.50 14.33
C THR A 124 -12.78 -16.46 14.48
N GLY A 125 -12.09 -15.72 13.60
CA GLY A 125 -10.63 -15.83 13.44
C GLY A 125 -9.79 -15.11 14.48
N SER A 126 -10.37 -14.35 15.41
CA SER A 126 -9.60 -13.56 16.41
C SER A 126 -10.37 -13.31 17.72
N PRO A 127 -10.60 -14.35 18.55
CA PRO A 127 -11.21 -14.19 19.86
C PRO A 127 -10.29 -13.38 20.80
N MET A 128 -10.90 -12.57 21.67
CA MET A 128 -10.21 -11.78 22.68
C MET A 128 -10.21 -12.52 24.02
N GLN A 129 -9.15 -12.31 24.81
CA GLN A 129 -9.03 -12.81 26.17
C GLN A 129 -9.68 -11.82 27.14
N LYS A 130 -10.55 -12.31 28.02
CA LYS A 130 -11.10 -11.52 29.13
C LYS A 130 -10.03 -11.30 30.20
N LEU A 131 -9.82 -10.05 30.59
CA LEU A 131 -8.90 -9.64 31.65
C LEU A 131 -9.59 -9.59 33.01
N PRO A 132 -8.83 -9.61 34.13
CA PRO A 132 -9.40 -9.59 35.48
C PRO A 132 -10.27 -8.36 35.80
N ASP A 133 -10.03 -7.23 35.14
CA ASP A 133 -10.80 -5.99 35.28
C ASP A 133 -12.13 -5.99 34.47
N GLY A 134 -12.42 -7.08 33.76
CA GLY A 134 -13.61 -7.22 32.90
C GLY A 134 -13.44 -6.66 31.49
N SER A 135 -12.29 -6.07 31.15
CA SER A 135 -11.96 -5.69 29.77
C SER A 135 -11.55 -6.91 28.94
N TRP A 136 -11.52 -6.74 27.62
CA TRP A 136 -11.11 -7.79 26.68
C TRP A 136 -9.89 -7.34 25.89
N PHE A 137 -8.95 -8.27 25.68
CA PHE A 137 -7.68 -8.00 25.04
C PHE A 137 -7.40 -8.96 23.89
N ALA A 138 -6.89 -8.44 22.78
CA ALA A 138 -6.25 -9.25 21.74
C ALA A 138 -5.01 -8.53 21.21
N GLU A 139 -4.02 -9.33 20.81
CA GLU A 139 -2.83 -8.85 20.14
C GLU A 139 -2.72 -9.52 18.78
N LEU A 140 -2.60 -8.71 17.72
CA LEU A 140 -2.47 -9.19 16.36
C LEU A 140 -1.15 -8.71 15.76
N VAL A 141 -0.48 -9.60 15.04
CA VAL A 141 0.74 -9.27 14.29
C VAL A 141 0.34 -8.82 12.89
N MET A 142 0.73 -7.60 12.52
CA MET A 142 0.34 -7.02 11.25
C MET A 142 1.41 -6.06 10.71
N SER A 143 1.37 -5.81 9.40
CA SER A 143 2.30 -4.88 8.73
C SER A 143 2.10 -3.45 9.22
N SER A 144 3.19 -2.73 9.52
CA SER A 144 3.14 -1.32 9.93
C SER A 144 2.88 -0.37 8.76
N GLY A 145 2.39 0.84 9.06
CA GLY A 145 2.09 1.90 8.10
C GLY A 145 0.77 1.71 7.34
N GLN A 146 0.02 0.64 7.59
CA GLN A 146 -1.30 0.43 6.97
C GLN A 146 -2.42 1.02 7.82
N THR A 147 -3.53 1.36 7.19
CA THR A 147 -4.76 1.71 7.90
C THR A 147 -5.73 0.53 7.85
N ILE A 148 -6.11 0.02 9.02
CA ILE A 148 -7.05 -1.09 9.15
C ILE A 148 -8.46 -0.59 9.47
N SER A 149 -9.45 -1.35 9.04
CA SER A 149 -10.84 -1.20 9.49
C SER A 149 -11.24 -2.44 10.28
N TYR A 150 -11.92 -2.26 11.42
CA TYR A 150 -12.28 -3.37 12.31
C TYR A 150 -13.49 -3.06 13.17
N SER A 151 -14.05 -4.09 13.80
CA SER A 151 -15.12 -4.02 14.79
C SER A 151 -14.86 -5.03 15.90
N PHE A 152 -15.41 -4.77 17.09
CA PHE A 152 -15.55 -5.80 18.12
C PHE A 152 -16.88 -6.53 17.93
N LEU A 153 -16.88 -7.84 18.05
CA LEU A 153 -18.09 -8.66 18.12
C LEU A 153 -18.31 -9.04 19.56
N VAL A 154 -19.21 -8.33 20.22
CA VAL A 154 -19.57 -8.60 21.61
C VAL A 154 -20.85 -9.43 21.59
N ASP A 155 -20.74 -10.70 21.97
CA ASP A 155 -21.84 -11.67 21.94
C ASP A 155 -22.58 -11.71 20.59
N GLY A 156 -21.80 -11.65 19.50
CA GLY A 156 -22.30 -11.63 18.12
C GLY A 156 -22.78 -10.28 17.61
N VAL A 157 -22.77 -9.22 18.44
CA VAL A 157 -23.18 -7.87 18.04
C VAL A 157 -21.97 -7.00 17.74
N ARG A 158 -21.94 -6.40 16.54
CA ARG A 158 -20.88 -5.46 16.14
C ARG A 158 -20.90 -4.19 16.99
N ARG A 159 -19.73 -3.85 17.54
CA ARG A 159 -19.45 -2.66 18.31
C ARG A 159 -18.23 -1.96 17.72
N GLN A 160 -18.29 -0.64 17.74
CA GLN A 160 -17.17 0.21 17.35
C GLN A 160 -16.22 0.33 18.54
N ASP A 161 -14.92 0.43 18.26
CA ASP A 161 -13.93 0.94 19.20
C ASP A 161 -14.07 2.47 19.33
N PRO A 162 -14.49 2.98 20.50
CA PRO A 162 -14.66 4.42 20.72
C PRO A 162 -13.36 5.22 20.60
N ALA A 163 -12.20 4.59 20.76
CA ALA A 163 -10.90 5.26 20.60
C ALA A 163 -10.53 5.52 19.13
N TYR A 164 -11.14 4.76 18.21
CA TYR A 164 -10.86 4.82 16.78
C TYR A 164 -12.15 4.85 15.94
N PRO A 165 -13.04 5.83 16.16
CA PRO A 165 -14.32 5.87 15.47
C PRO A 165 -14.11 6.11 13.97
N SER A 166 -15.00 5.53 13.17
CA SER A 166 -15.17 5.87 11.76
C SER A 166 -16.56 6.47 11.56
N GLY A 167 -16.73 7.29 10.52
CA GLY A 167 -18.05 7.81 10.11
C GLY A 167 -19.02 6.74 9.61
N THR A 168 -18.64 5.46 9.63
CA THR A 168 -19.50 4.32 9.29
C THR A 168 -19.93 3.60 10.57
N THR A 169 -21.25 3.38 10.72
CA THR A 169 -21.82 2.75 11.92
C THR A 169 -21.23 1.36 12.14
N GLY A 170 -20.73 1.11 13.34
CA GLY A 170 -20.24 -0.20 13.77
C GLY A 170 -18.83 -0.56 13.30
N VAL A 171 -18.12 0.30 12.57
CA VAL A 171 -16.74 0.07 12.10
C VAL A 171 -15.80 1.13 12.65
N SER A 172 -14.62 0.72 13.10
CA SER A 172 -13.51 1.56 13.53
C SER A 172 -12.41 1.62 12.48
N LYS A 173 -11.57 2.66 12.53
CA LYS A 173 -10.44 2.83 11.59
C LYS A 173 -9.19 3.27 12.35
N ARG A 174 -8.10 2.50 12.24
CA ARG A 174 -6.85 2.72 12.97
C ARG A 174 -5.64 2.63 12.04
N GLN A 175 -4.70 3.56 12.20
CA GLN A 175 -3.38 3.46 11.58
C GLN A 175 -2.47 2.61 12.46
N VAL A 176 -1.78 1.67 11.84
CA VAL A 176 -0.89 0.68 12.46
C VAL A 176 0.57 1.04 12.23
#